data_AF-A0A7Y6A8L1-F1
#
_entry.id   AF-A0A7Y6A8L1-F1
#
_cell.length_a   1.000
_cell.length_b   1.000
_cell.length_c   1.000
_cell.angle_alpha   90.00
_cell.angle_beta   90.00
_cell.angle_gamma   90.00
#
_symmetry.space_group_name_H-M   'P 1'
#
loop_
_entity.id
_entity.type
_entity.pdbx_description
1 polymer ?
#
loop_
_entity_poly.entity_id
_entity_poly.type
_entity_poly.pdbx_seq_one_letter_code
_entity_poly.pdbx_strand_id
1 'polypeptide(L)'
;MWEVPGTYARTVFHDRHPKLLRQLAEAFPLTLAQRDALYALVDETLHGPVAPLPPDAPDAATWATWGKGRFARPWAEASFLWAESYFYRRLLDAFGYLGPGAWHGVDPFGPAKSAELRGAAVDDELAGLDELDGLPGGQLRDALLTASLWGNRADLGFLVTAEAAEADTSLLADDSARMWTHLDAHPGGRICWVADNAGRELLPDLVLIDHLLTTGLAAEVTLHVKPRPYYVSDATPRDTLAALRRLRDAGGAAERIGTRLWQAVADGRL
;
A
#
# COMPACT_ATOMS: atom_id res chain seq x y z
N MET A 1 -1.48 25.51 -2.90
CA MET A 1 -1.20 25.71 -4.32
C MET A 1 -0.05 24.81 -4.71
N TRP A 2 -0.30 23.77 -5.51
CA TRP A 2 0.72 22.77 -5.88
C TRP A 2 1.26 22.94 -7.31
N GLU A 3 0.78 23.93 -8.06
CA GLU A 3 1.16 24.18 -9.46
C GLU A 3 2.53 24.87 -9.62
N VAL A 4 3.28 25.02 -8.53
CA VAL A 4 4.60 25.66 -8.52
C VAL A 4 5.59 24.83 -9.37
N PRO A 5 6.24 25.42 -10.38
CA PRO A 5 7.25 24.74 -11.19
C PRO A 5 8.35 24.07 -10.33
N GLY A 6 8.75 22.86 -10.71
CA GLY A 6 9.79 22.10 -10.00
C GLY A 6 9.32 21.36 -8.74
N THR A 7 8.04 21.48 -8.35
CA THR A 7 7.50 20.71 -7.23
C THR A 7 7.08 19.31 -7.64
N TYR A 8 7.22 18.35 -6.71
CA TYR A 8 6.78 16.97 -6.90
C TYR A 8 5.29 16.88 -7.26
N ALA A 9 4.45 17.65 -6.57
CA ALA A 9 3.01 17.65 -6.79
C ALA A 9 2.63 18.09 -8.22
N ARG A 10 3.34 19.07 -8.79
CA ARG A 10 3.17 19.44 -10.20
C ARG A 10 3.51 18.28 -11.13
N THR A 11 4.64 17.59 -10.91
CA THR A 11 5.01 16.40 -11.71
C THR A 11 3.97 15.29 -11.61
N VAL A 12 3.35 15.10 -10.44
CA VAL A 12 2.28 14.10 -10.28
C VAL A 12 1.10 14.40 -11.22
N PHE A 13 0.56 15.61 -11.20
CA PHE A 13 -0.59 15.97 -12.02
C PHE A 13 -0.27 16.12 -13.51
N HIS A 14 0.88 16.71 -13.86
CA HIS A 14 1.22 16.99 -15.25
C HIS A 14 1.82 15.80 -16.00
N ASP A 15 2.51 14.88 -15.30
CA ASP A 15 3.28 13.81 -15.95
C ASP A 15 2.82 12.42 -15.52
N ARG A 16 2.69 12.17 -14.20
CA ARG A 16 2.41 10.83 -13.68
C ARG A 16 0.96 10.40 -13.88
N HIS A 17 -0.02 11.24 -13.53
CA HIS A 17 -1.44 10.91 -13.73
C HIS A 17 -1.80 10.69 -15.22
N PRO A 18 -1.37 11.53 -16.17
CA PRO A 18 -1.64 11.27 -17.59
C PRO A 18 -0.98 9.98 -18.10
N LYS A 19 0.22 9.64 -17.62
CA LYS A 19 0.87 8.36 -17.94
C LYS A 19 0.08 7.19 -17.36
N LEU A 20 -0.30 7.26 -16.09
CA LEU A 20 -1.09 6.23 -15.41
C LEU A 20 -2.39 5.93 -16.16
N LEU A 21 -3.15 6.96 -16.51
CA LEU A 21 -4.45 6.80 -17.17
C LEU A 21 -4.31 6.24 -18.59
N ARG A 22 -3.27 6.62 -19.34
CA ARG A 22 -2.94 5.96 -20.62
C ARG A 22 -2.63 4.47 -20.44
N GLN A 23 -1.79 4.13 -19.46
CA GLN A 23 -1.44 2.74 -19.17
C GLN A 23 -2.69 1.91 -18.80
N LEU A 24 -3.62 2.45 -18.02
CA LEU A 24 -4.88 1.77 -17.71
C LEU A 24 -5.77 1.59 -18.96
N ALA A 25 -5.89 2.62 -19.80
CA ALA A 25 -6.69 2.54 -21.02
C ALA A 25 -6.15 1.52 -22.04
N GLU A 26 -4.83 1.31 -22.05
CA GLU A 26 -4.14 0.31 -22.87
C GLU A 26 -4.21 -1.09 -22.26
N ALA A 27 -4.09 -1.21 -20.93
CA ALA A 27 -4.04 -2.49 -20.23
C ALA A 27 -5.41 -3.19 -20.12
N PHE A 28 -6.51 -2.44 -20.22
CA PHE A 28 -7.86 -2.96 -20.05
C PHE A 28 -8.75 -2.74 -21.29
N PRO A 29 -9.64 -3.69 -21.63
CA PRO A 29 -10.63 -3.54 -22.69
C PRO A 29 -11.79 -2.62 -22.24
N LEU A 30 -11.47 -1.36 -21.96
CA LEU A 30 -12.42 -0.33 -21.58
C LEU A 30 -13.28 0.11 -22.76
N THR A 31 -14.54 0.45 -22.50
CA THR A 31 -15.42 1.10 -23.48
C THR A 31 -14.90 2.48 -23.87
N LEU A 32 -15.36 3.00 -25.01
CA LEU A 32 -15.02 4.37 -25.44
C LEU A 32 -15.40 5.39 -24.36
N ALA A 33 -16.60 5.28 -23.77
CA ALA A 33 -17.07 6.18 -22.73
C ALA A 33 -16.16 6.19 -21.48
N GLN A 34 -15.66 5.02 -21.05
CA GLN A 34 -14.72 4.95 -19.93
C GLN A 34 -13.38 5.59 -20.28
N ARG A 35 -12.85 5.34 -21.48
CA ARG A 35 -11.60 5.96 -21.94
C ARG A 35 -11.72 7.48 -22.01
N ASP A 36 -12.83 7.98 -22.57
CA ASP A 36 -13.11 9.40 -22.66
C ASP A 36 -13.25 10.02 -21.27
N ALA A 37 -13.88 9.33 -20.31
CA ALA A 37 -14.00 9.80 -18.93
C ALA A 37 -12.64 9.88 -18.22
N LEU A 38 -11.74 8.91 -18.43
CA LEU A 38 -10.38 8.97 -17.88
C LEU A 38 -9.58 10.15 -18.45
N TYR A 39 -9.65 10.38 -19.76
CA TYR A 39 -8.93 11.52 -20.37
C TYR A 39 -9.57 12.87 -20.03
N ALA A 40 -10.89 12.94 -19.91
CA ALA A 40 -11.58 14.12 -19.42
C ALA A 40 -11.18 14.44 -17.98
N LEU A 41 -10.93 13.44 -17.13
CA LEU A 41 -10.41 13.66 -15.78
C LEU A 41 -9.01 14.29 -15.80
N VAL A 42 -8.12 13.85 -16.69
CA VAL A 42 -6.80 14.51 -16.86
C VAL A 42 -6.98 15.97 -17.21
N ASP A 43 -7.76 16.25 -18.25
CA ASP A 43 -8.00 17.62 -18.72
C ASP A 43 -8.63 18.49 -17.63
N GLU A 44 -9.62 17.95 -16.89
CA GLU A 44 -10.23 18.63 -15.74
C GLU A 44 -9.19 18.98 -14.67
N THR A 45 -8.27 18.06 -14.34
CA THR A 45 -7.27 18.31 -13.30
C THR A 45 -6.22 19.35 -13.69
N LEU A 46 -5.98 19.54 -14.99
CA LEU A 46 -4.98 20.46 -15.52
C LEU A 46 -5.54 21.84 -15.90
N HIS A 47 -6.78 21.89 -16.40
CA HIS A 47 -7.34 23.08 -17.01
C HIS A 47 -8.74 23.43 -16.48
N GLY A 48 -9.41 22.48 -15.84
CA GLY A 48 -10.79 22.60 -15.40
C GLY A 48 -10.96 22.92 -13.91
N PRO A 49 -12.18 23.28 -13.50
CA PRO A 49 -12.54 23.33 -12.11
C PRO A 49 -12.82 21.94 -11.55
N VAL A 50 -12.63 21.75 -10.25
CA VAL A 50 -13.01 20.53 -9.53
C VAL A 50 -14.53 20.34 -9.61
N ALA A 51 -14.97 19.31 -10.33
CA ALA A 51 -16.37 18.93 -10.40
C ALA A 51 -16.79 18.13 -9.16
N PRO A 52 -18.00 18.36 -8.60
CA PRO A 52 -18.54 17.52 -7.53
C PRO A 52 -18.89 16.11 -8.03
N LEU A 53 -18.98 15.15 -7.11
CA LEU A 53 -19.51 13.83 -7.42
C LEU A 53 -21.01 13.90 -7.75
N PRO A 54 -21.54 12.96 -8.57
CA PRO A 54 -22.98 12.79 -8.75
C PRO A 54 -23.70 12.63 -7.39
N PRO A 55 -24.91 13.19 -7.21
CA PRO A 55 -25.63 13.11 -5.93
C PRO A 55 -25.94 11.68 -5.46
N ASP A 56 -26.04 10.74 -6.39
CA ASP A 56 -26.30 9.32 -6.16
C ASP A 56 -25.02 8.49 -5.90
N ALA A 57 -23.83 9.10 -5.98
CA ALA A 57 -22.60 8.39 -5.65
C ALA A 57 -22.60 8.01 -4.14
N PRO A 58 -22.22 6.77 -3.77
CA PRO A 58 -22.35 6.28 -2.39
C PRO A 58 -21.65 7.12 -1.31
N ASP A 59 -20.56 7.80 -1.68
CA ASP A 59 -19.74 8.64 -0.81
C ASP A 59 -19.83 10.14 -1.15
N ALA A 60 -20.85 10.55 -1.92
CA ALA A 60 -21.07 11.95 -2.32
C ALA A 60 -21.15 12.90 -1.12
N ALA A 61 -21.92 12.55 -0.08
CA ALA A 61 -22.11 13.38 1.10
C ALA A 61 -20.78 13.65 1.83
N THR A 62 -19.97 12.59 2.02
CA THR A 62 -18.67 12.69 2.69
C THR A 62 -17.71 13.57 1.89
N TRP A 63 -17.63 13.38 0.57
CA TRP A 63 -16.78 14.22 -0.29
C TRP A 63 -17.28 15.66 -0.40
N ALA A 64 -18.59 15.89 -0.35
CA ALA A 64 -19.15 17.24 -0.30
C ALA A 64 -18.72 17.96 0.99
N THR A 65 -18.73 17.28 2.14
CA THR A 65 -18.22 17.82 3.40
C THR A 65 -16.71 18.08 3.33
N TRP A 66 -15.92 17.09 2.92
CA TRP A 66 -14.46 17.24 2.87
C TRP A 66 -14.03 18.28 1.86
N GLY A 67 -14.69 18.37 0.71
CA GLY A 67 -14.40 19.30 -0.39
C GLY A 67 -15.03 20.68 -0.27
N LYS A 68 -15.62 21.04 0.88
CA LYS A 68 -16.27 22.34 1.07
C LYS A 68 -15.32 23.49 0.69
N GLY A 69 -15.78 24.34 -0.22
CA GLY A 69 -14.99 25.49 -0.73
C GLY A 69 -13.91 25.15 -1.76
N ARG A 70 -13.84 23.89 -2.23
CA ARG A 70 -12.90 23.43 -3.27
C ARG A 70 -13.55 23.17 -4.63
N PHE A 71 -14.84 22.85 -4.66
CA PHE A 71 -15.59 22.65 -5.91
C PHE A 71 -15.74 23.95 -6.71
N ALA A 72 -15.88 23.83 -8.02
CA ALA A 72 -15.96 24.95 -8.96
C ALA A 72 -14.72 25.88 -8.94
N ARG A 73 -13.60 25.40 -8.41
CA ARG A 73 -12.30 26.10 -8.39
C ARG A 73 -11.23 25.22 -9.05
N PRO A 74 -10.14 25.79 -9.56
CA PRO A 74 -9.03 25.01 -10.10
C PRO A 74 -8.50 23.99 -9.09
N TRP A 75 -8.14 22.80 -9.57
CA TRP A 75 -7.57 21.74 -8.73
C TRP A 75 -6.29 22.19 -8.01
N ALA A 76 -5.49 23.04 -8.66
CA ALA A 76 -4.29 23.66 -8.12
C ALA A 76 -4.48 24.45 -6.83
N GLU A 77 -5.69 24.98 -6.59
CA GLU A 77 -6.00 25.76 -5.40
C GLU A 77 -6.22 24.88 -4.16
N ALA A 78 -6.56 23.60 -4.33
CA ALA A 78 -6.64 22.64 -3.24
C ALA A 78 -5.25 22.25 -2.70
N SER A 79 -5.21 21.67 -1.49
CA SER A 79 -4.00 21.01 -1.00
C SER A 79 -3.68 19.79 -1.86
N PHE A 80 -2.40 19.51 -2.10
CA PHE A 80 -1.96 18.36 -2.90
C PHE A 80 -2.61 17.04 -2.44
N LEU A 81 -2.52 16.74 -1.14
CA LEU A 81 -3.12 15.54 -0.54
C LEU A 81 -4.60 15.39 -0.91
N TRP A 82 -5.42 16.42 -0.66
CA TRP A 82 -6.84 16.36 -0.99
C TRP A 82 -7.11 16.22 -2.48
N ALA A 83 -6.38 16.97 -3.32
CA ALA A 83 -6.54 16.93 -4.77
C ALA A 83 -6.24 15.52 -5.30
N GLU A 84 -5.10 14.94 -4.94
CA GLU A 84 -4.70 13.61 -5.39
C GLU A 84 -5.63 12.51 -4.83
N SER A 85 -6.06 12.64 -3.57
CA SER A 85 -7.08 11.76 -2.99
C SER A 85 -8.39 11.78 -3.78
N TYR A 86 -8.84 12.96 -4.19
CA TYR A 86 -10.06 13.12 -4.98
C TYR A 86 -9.88 12.61 -6.42
N PHE A 87 -8.69 12.78 -6.99
CA PHE A 87 -8.33 12.21 -8.29
C PHE A 87 -8.50 10.69 -8.31
N TYR A 88 -7.95 9.95 -7.33
CA TYR A 88 -8.12 8.49 -7.29
C TYR A 88 -9.58 8.07 -7.12
N ARG A 89 -10.36 8.83 -6.33
CA ARG A 89 -11.81 8.60 -6.23
C ARG A 89 -12.52 8.78 -7.58
N ARG A 90 -12.21 9.84 -8.33
CA ARG A 90 -12.79 10.11 -9.66
C ARG A 90 -12.30 9.11 -10.71
N LEU A 91 -11.05 8.65 -10.61
CA LEU A 91 -10.48 7.61 -11.47
C LEU A 91 -11.26 6.30 -11.33
N LEU A 92 -11.54 5.85 -10.11
CA LEU A 92 -12.33 4.64 -9.87
C LEU A 92 -13.76 4.76 -10.44
N ASP A 93 -14.33 5.96 -10.40
CA ASP A 93 -15.62 6.25 -11.03
C ASP A 93 -15.55 6.07 -12.55
N ALA A 94 -14.60 6.75 -13.19
CA ALA A 94 -14.39 6.73 -14.64
C ALA A 94 -14.00 5.33 -15.16
N PHE A 95 -13.26 4.57 -14.36
CA PHE A 95 -12.92 3.18 -14.67
C PHE A 95 -14.13 2.25 -14.57
N GLY A 96 -15.18 2.61 -13.82
CA GLY A 96 -16.36 1.79 -13.59
C GLY A 96 -16.23 0.84 -12.39
N TYR A 97 -15.29 1.08 -11.48
CA TYR A 97 -15.11 0.29 -10.26
C TYR A 97 -16.32 0.40 -9.31
N LEU A 98 -16.95 1.57 -9.25
CA LEU A 98 -18.00 1.87 -8.27
C LEU A 98 -19.42 1.65 -8.79
N GLY A 99 -19.63 1.81 -10.10
CA GLY A 99 -20.92 1.64 -10.74
C GLY A 99 -21.21 0.18 -11.14
N PRO A 100 -22.43 -0.13 -11.58
CA PRO A 100 -22.75 -1.44 -12.14
C PRO A 100 -22.01 -1.65 -13.48
N GLY A 101 -21.61 -2.87 -13.77
CA GLY A 101 -20.98 -3.24 -15.04
C GLY A 101 -19.88 -4.28 -14.87
N ALA A 102 -19.20 -4.60 -15.98
CA ALA A 102 -18.15 -5.63 -16.01
C ALA A 102 -16.94 -5.29 -15.13
N TRP A 103 -16.74 -4.00 -14.82
CA TRP A 103 -15.60 -3.50 -14.04
C TRP A 103 -15.94 -3.21 -12.58
N HIS A 104 -17.18 -3.47 -12.15
CA HIS A 104 -17.61 -3.27 -10.77
C HIS A 104 -16.73 -4.08 -9.81
N GLY A 105 -16.11 -3.41 -8.84
CA GLY A 105 -15.21 -4.02 -7.87
C GLY A 105 -13.90 -4.57 -8.44
N VAL A 106 -13.60 -4.36 -9.72
CA VAL A 106 -12.36 -4.82 -10.36
C VAL A 106 -11.26 -3.79 -10.15
N ASP A 107 -10.25 -4.16 -9.37
CA ASP A 107 -9.10 -3.31 -9.09
C ASP A 107 -8.27 -3.03 -10.37
N PRO A 108 -8.17 -1.77 -10.84
CA PRO A 108 -7.38 -1.42 -12.02
C PRO A 108 -5.88 -1.62 -11.82
N PHE A 109 -5.39 -1.64 -10.58
CA PHE A 109 -3.98 -1.82 -10.23
C PHE A 109 -3.64 -3.25 -9.80
N GLY A 110 -4.67 -4.08 -9.60
CA GLY A 110 -4.56 -5.47 -9.20
C GLY A 110 -3.57 -6.29 -10.04
N PRO A 111 -3.58 -6.22 -11.39
CA PRO A 111 -2.63 -6.97 -12.21
C PRO A 111 -1.16 -6.64 -11.90
N ALA A 112 -0.83 -5.36 -11.70
CA ALA A 112 0.55 -4.94 -11.42
C ALA A 112 1.01 -5.44 -10.04
N LYS A 113 0.20 -5.21 -8.99
CA LYS A 113 0.44 -5.72 -7.63
C LYS A 113 0.61 -7.24 -7.61
N SER A 114 -0.19 -7.92 -8.42
CA SER A 114 -0.18 -9.37 -8.50
C SER A 114 1.02 -9.92 -9.28
N ALA A 115 1.49 -9.21 -10.31
CA ALA A 115 2.71 -9.57 -11.03
C ALA A 115 3.94 -9.38 -10.14
N GLU A 116 3.99 -8.27 -9.39
CA GLU A 116 5.04 -7.99 -8.41
C GLU A 116 5.11 -9.10 -7.34
N LEU A 117 3.97 -9.46 -6.73
CA LEU A 117 3.90 -10.50 -5.70
C LEU A 117 4.34 -11.90 -6.18
N ARG A 118 4.29 -12.17 -7.50
CA ARG A 118 4.70 -13.44 -8.12
C ARG A 118 6.06 -13.34 -8.82
N GLY A 119 6.80 -12.25 -8.63
CA GLY A 119 8.10 -12.06 -9.24
C GLY A 119 9.15 -12.98 -8.61
N ALA A 120 10.16 -13.40 -9.40
CA ALA A 120 11.24 -14.25 -8.91
C ALA A 120 12.02 -13.63 -7.73
N ALA A 121 12.13 -12.30 -7.69
CA ALA A 121 12.73 -11.61 -6.54
C ALA A 121 11.99 -11.94 -5.23
N VAL A 122 10.65 -12.02 -5.26
CA VAL A 122 9.85 -12.42 -4.08
C VAL A 122 10.08 -13.89 -3.73
N ASP A 123 10.35 -14.75 -4.73
CA ASP A 123 10.67 -16.15 -4.48
C ASP A 123 11.99 -16.29 -3.69
N ASP A 124 13.02 -15.56 -4.13
CA ASP A 124 14.34 -15.54 -3.48
C ASP A 124 14.26 -14.97 -2.06
N GLU A 125 13.51 -13.88 -1.90
CA GLU A 125 13.25 -13.24 -0.61
C GLU A 125 12.59 -14.18 0.41
N LEU A 126 11.56 -14.90 -0.02
CA LEU A 126 10.82 -15.81 0.85
C LEU A 126 11.64 -17.05 1.19
N ALA A 127 12.51 -17.50 0.29
CA ALA A 127 13.48 -18.56 0.58
C ALA A 127 14.53 -18.10 1.62
N GLY A 128 14.96 -16.83 1.56
CA GLY A 128 15.89 -16.24 2.53
C GLY A 128 15.37 -16.21 3.97
N LEU A 129 14.06 -16.30 4.19
CA LEU A 129 13.49 -16.36 5.55
C LEU A 129 13.96 -17.58 6.36
N ASP A 130 14.35 -18.68 5.72
CA ASP A 130 14.91 -19.84 6.44
C ASP A 130 16.27 -19.53 7.09
N GLU A 131 17.02 -18.57 6.56
CA GLU A 131 18.31 -18.16 7.12
C GLU A 131 18.15 -17.30 8.39
N LEU A 132 16.98 -16.69 8.58
CA LEU A 132 16.66 -15.88 9.76
C LEU A 132 16.42 -16.71 11.03
N ASP A 133 16.02 -17.99 10.90
CA ASP A 133 15.70 -18.88 12.04
C ASP A 133 16.92 -19.13 12.97
N GLY A 134 18.15 -18.84 12.51
CA GLY A 134 19.38 -18.98 13.28
C GLY A 134 19.86 -17.72 14.00
N LEU A 135 19.23 -16.55 13.76
CA LEU A 135 19.70 -15.29 14.29
C LEU A 135 19.37 -15.11 15.79
N PRO A 136 20.25 -14.46 16.58
CA PRO A 136 19.90 -14.02 17.93
C PRO A 136 18.66 -13.12 17.91
N GLY A 137 17.74 -13.27 18.87
CA GLY A 137 16.44 -12.58 18.85
C GLY A 137 16.51 -11.06 18.69
N GLY A 138 17.53 -10.41 19.26
CA GLY A 138 17.77 -8.97 19.07
C GLY A 138 18.15 -8.60 17.63
N GLN A 139 19.00 -9.40 16.98
CA GLN A 139 19.38 -9.19 15.58
C GLN A 139 18.22 -9.50 14.63
N LEU A 140 17.43 -10.54 14.95
CA LEU A 140 16.26 -10.92 14.17
C LEU A 140 15.23 -9.78 14.12
N ARG A 141 14.83 -9.23 15.28
CA ARG A 141 13.79 -8.18 15.31
C ARG A 141 14.25 -6.91 14.56
N ASP A 142 15.52 -6.55 14.66
CA ASP A 142 16.07 -5.38 13.98
C ASP A 142 16.13 -5.59 12.46
N ALA A 143 16.50 -6.80 12.02
CA ALA A 143 16.45 -7.19 10.61
C ALA A 143 15.03 -7.13 10.04
N LEU A 144 14.04 -7.65 10.77
CA LEU A 144 12.63 -7.61 10.35
C LEU A 144 12.06 -6.18 10.28
N LEU A 145 12.43 -5.31 11.22
CA LEU A 145 12.04 -3.90 11.17
C LEU A 145 12.65 -3.18 9.98
N THR A 146 13.92 -3.45 9.71
CA THR A 146 14.63 -2.89 8.55
C THR A 146 14.00 -3.38 7.25
N ALA A 147 13.60 -4.66 7.20
CA ALA A 147 12.87 -5.25 6.08
C ALA A 147 11.54 -4.54 5.81
N SER A 148 10.75 -4.29 6.85
CA SER A 148 9.47 -3.58 6.76
C SER A 148 9.67 -2.13 6.29
N LEU A 149 10.64 -1.42 6.85
CA LEU A 149 10.96 -0.04 6.45
C LEU A 149 11.33 0.08 4.96
N TRP A 150 12.11 -0.87 4.46
CA TRP A 150 12.64 -0.84 3.10
C TRP A 150 11.91 -1.77 2.14
N GLY A 151 10.73 -2.33 2.46
CA GLY A 151 10.10 -3.38 1.64
C GLY A 151 9.85 -3.02 0.16
N ASN A 152 9.79 -1.73 -0.16
CA ASN A 152 9.72 -1.20 -1.53
C ASN A 152 11.08 -1.08 -2.26
N ARG A 153 12.21 -1.33 -1.58
CA ARG A 153 13.59 -1.11 -2.05
C ARG A 153 14.57 -2.24 -1.69
N ALA A 154 14.33 -2.94 -0.60
CA ALA A 154 15.22 -3.96 -0.06
C ALA A 154 14.81 -5.35 -0.51
N ASP A 155 15.82 -6.15 -0.77
CA ASP A 155 15.71 -7.60 -0.91
C ASP A 155 15.78 -8.22 0.49
N LEU A 156 14.74 -8.97 0.88
CA LEU A 156 14.72 -9.71 2.15
C LEU A 156 15.93 -10.64 2.31
N GLY A 157 16.49 -11.15 1.21
CA GLY A 157 17.75 -11.89 1.19
C GLY A 157 18.99 -11.02 1.41
N PHE A 158 18.97 -9.74 1.00
CA PHE A 158 20.07 -8.79 1.26
C PHE A 158 20.24 -8.43 2.74
N LEU A 159 19.19 -8.62 3.55
CA LEU A 159 19.24 -8.36 5.00
C LEU A 159 19.94 -9.48 5.78
N VAL A 160 20.12 -10.65 5.16
CA VAL A 160 20.80 -11.80 5.78
C VAL A 160 22.31 -11.72 5.63
N THR A 161 22.82 -11.00 4.63
CA THR A 161 24.22 -10.60 4.63
C THR A 161 24.41 -9.47 5.64
N ALA A 162 25.19 -9.74 6.68
CA ALA A 162 25.52 -8.85 7.82
C ALA A 162 26.21 -7.52 7.46
N GLU A 163 26.00 -6.99 6.25
CA GLU A 163 26.38 -5.66 5.77
C GLU A 163 25.22 -4.65 5.87
N ALA A 164 24.01 -5.06 6.31
CA ALA A 164 22.91 -4.14 6.64
C ALA A 164 23.17 -3.24 7.88
N ALA A 165 24.36 -3.36 8.49
CA ALA A 165 24.84 -2.53 9.59
C ALA A 165 25.96 -1.55 9.17
N GLU A 166 26.27 -1.39 7.88
CA GLU A 166 26.76 -0.07 7.46
C GLU A 166 25.59 0.88 7.59
N ALA A 167 25.63 1.70 8.66
CA ALA A 167 24.66 2.74 8.96
C ALA A 167 24.12 3.34 7.67
N ASP A 168 22.87 2.97 7.33
CA ASP A 168 22.25 3.44 6.11
C ASP A 168 22.18 4.97 6.22
N THR A 169 23.10 5.64 5.53
CA THR A 169 23.24 7.09 5.54
C THR A 169 21.98 7.79 5.00
N SER A 170 21.02 7.02 4.46
CA SER A 170 19.71 7.52 4.03
C SER A 170 18.67 7.59 5.15
N LEU A 171 18.85 6.88 6.28
CA LEU A 171 17.94 6.97 7.43
C LEU A 171 18.21 8.26 8.21
N LEU A 172 17.33 9.25 8.03
CA LEU A 172 17.51 10.58 8.63
C LEU A 172 17.16 10.64 10.12
N ALA A 173 16.28 9.75 10.58
CA ALA A 173 15.83 9.66 11.96
C ALA A 173 15.49 8.21 12.30
N ASP A 174 16.03 7.72 13.42
CA ASP A 174 15.84 6.35 13.88
C ASP A 174 15.39 6.33 15.35
N ASP A 175 14.11 5.99 15.54
CA ASP A 175 13.48 5.80 16.86
C ASP A 175 13.25 4.31 17.19
N SER A 176 13.86 3.38 16.43
CA SER A 176 13.67 1.93 16.60
C SER A 176 13.98 1.44 18.02
N ALA A 177 15.09 1.90 18.61
CA ALA A 177 15.47 1.55 19.98
C ALA A 177 14.42 1.98 21.02
N ARG A 178 13.80 3.15 20.81
CA ARG A 178 12.72 3.66 21.66
C ARG A 178 11.44 2.84 21.49
N MET A 179 11.11 2.46 20.25
CA MET A 179 10.00 1.56 19.95
C MET A 179 10.18 0.20 20.65
N TRP A 180 11.34 -0.42 20.50
CA TRP A 180 11.64 -1.71 21.13
C TRP A 180 11.59 -1.64 22.65
N THR A 181 12.20 -0.61 23.24
CA THR A 181 12.14 -0.39 24.69
C THR A 181 10.68 -0.27 25.18
N HIS A 182 9.82 0.38 24.39
CA HIS A 182 8.40 0.49 24.73
C HIS A 182 7.67 -0.85 24.66
N LEU A 183 7.90 -1.65 23.60
CA LEU A 183 7.29 -2.96 23.42
C LEU A 183 7.76 -3.97 24.47
N ASP A 184 9.06 -3.99 24.77
CA ASP A 184 9.66 -4.85 25.80
C ASP A 184 9.09 -4.54 27.21
N ALA A 185 8.79 -3.26 27.48
CA ALA A 185 8.17 -2.83 28.74
C ALA A 185 6.66 -3.12 28.84
N HIS A 186 5.99 -3.36 27.69
CA HIS A 186 4.53 -3.53 27.62
C HIS A 186 4.14 -4.74 26.74
N PRO A 187 4.62 -5.96 27.07
CA PRO A 187 4.30 -7.15 26.29
C PRO A 187 2.80 -7.46 26.34
N GLY A 188 2.28 -8.11 25.29
CA GLY A 188 0.87 -8.44 25.17
C GLY A 188 -0.03 -7.25 24.86
N GLY A 189 0.53 -6.14 24.39
CA GLY A 189 -0.23 -4.97 23.94
C GLY A 189 -1.02 -5.22 22.65
N ARG A 190 -1.84 -4.24 22.27
CA ARG A 190 -2.50 -4.19 20.95
C ARG A 190 -1.76 -3.21 20.06
N ILE A 191 -1.41 -3.61 18.86
CA ILE A 191 -0.71 -2.77 17.88
C ILE A 191 -1.67 -2.44 16.73
N CYS A 192 -1.81 -1.16 16.39
CA CYS A 192 -2.48 -0.77 15.15
C CYS A 192 -1.41 -0.61 14.05
N TRP A 193 -1.49 -1.43 13.02
CA TRP A 193 -0.60 -1.37 11.86
C TRP A 193 -1.30 -0.67 10.70
N VAL A 194 -0.79 0.45 10.21
CA VAL A 194 -1.38 1.15 9.06
C VAL A 194 -0.53 0.84 7.84
N ALA A 195 -1.02 -0.03 6.96
CA ALA A 195 -0.28 -0.47 5.79
C ALA A 195 -0.24 0.60 4.70
N ASP A 196 0.90 0.65 4.01
CA ASP A 196 1.09 1.42 2.78
C ASP A 196 0.79 0.54 1.56
N ASN A 197 1.80 -0.08 0.95
CA ASN A 197 1.63 -0.83 -0.30
C ASN A 197 1.35 -2.32 -0.10
N ALA A 198 0.73 -2.89 -1.13
CA ALA A 198 0.54 -4.31 -1.35
C ALA A 198 1.83 -4.95 -1.91
N GLY A 199 1.68 -6.16 -2.46
CA GLY A 199 2.73 -6.79 -3.24
C GLY A 199 3.93 -7.15 -2.37
N ARG A 200 5.13 -6.81 -2.84
CA ARG A 200 6.38 -7.15 -2.19
C ARG A 200 6.56 -6.48 -0.82
N GLU A 201 6.14 -5.22 -0.67
CA GLU A 201 6.29 -4.48 0.61
C GLU A 201 5.44 -5.03 1.74
N LEU A 202 4.25 -5.57 1.45
CA LEU A 202 3.38 -6.12 2.49
C LEU A 202 3.95 -7.39 3.14
N LEU A 203 4.84 -8.11 2.47
CA LEU A 203 5.41 -9.36 2.98
C LEU A 203 6.27 -9.15 4.24
N PRO A 204 7.28 -8.27 4.25
CA PRO A 204 8.04 -8.01 5.48
C PRO A 204 7.20 -7.45 6.62
N ASP A 205 6.19 -6.61 6.33
CA ASP A 205 5.23 -6.16 7.34
C ASP A 205 4.55 -7.35 8.02
N LEU A 206 4.02 -8.29 7.23
CA LEU A 206 3.37 -9.50 7.74
C LEU A 206 4.34 -10.39 8.52
N VAL A 207 5.59 -10.55 8.07
CA VAL A 207 6.61 -11.32 8.79
C VAL A 207 6.94 -10.68 10.14
N LEU A 208 7.07 -9.35 10.19
CA LEU A 208 7.29 -8.62 11.43
C LEU A 208 6.06 -8.72 12.36
N ILE A 209 4.84 -8.64 11.82
CA ILE A 209 3.60 -8.87 12.59
C ILE A 209 3.60 -10.26 13.21
N ASP A 210 3.97 -11.30 12.46
CA ASP A 210 4.09 -12.66 13.00
C ASP A 210 5.12 -12.72 14.13
N HIS A 211 6.28 -12.09 13.98
CA HIS A 211 7.29 -12.01 15.04
C HIS A 211 6.73 -11.35 16.31
N LEU A 212 6.05 -10.21 16.18
CA LEU A 212 5.43 -9.51 17.31
C LEU A 212 4.39 -10.39 18.03
N LEU A 213 3.58 -11.12 17.27
CA LEU A 213 2.54 -12.00 17.80
C LEU A 213 3.08 -13.30 18.43
N THR A 214 4.19 -13.84 17.92
CA THR A 214 4.78 -15.10 18.37
C THR A 214 5.73 -14.93 19.56
N THR A 215 6.40 -13.79 19.65
CA THR A 215 7.24 -13.43 20.80
C THR A 215 6.43 -12.86 21.97
N GLY A 216 5.13 -12.60 21.78
CA GLY A 216 4.26 -12.02 22.80
C GLY A 216 4.48 -10.53 23.03
N LEU A 217 5.24 -9.85 22.17
CA LEU A 217 5.34 -8.38 22.16
C LEU A 217 3.98 -7.74 21.84
N ALA A 218 3.15 -8.43 21.04
CA ALA A 218 1.74 -8.10 20.82
C ALA A 218 0.84 -9.30 21.14
N ALA A 219 -0.29 -9.04 21.78
CA ALA A 219 -1.37 -10.01 21.90
C ALA A 219 -2.25 -10.03 20.63
N GLU A 220 -2.41 -8.86 20.00
CA GLU A 220 -3.25 -8.61 18.84
C GLU A 220 -2.63 -7.49 17.98
N VAL A 221 -2.75 -7.61 16.67
CA VAL A 221 -2.41 -6.55 15.72
C VAL A 221 -3.64 -6.23 14.86
N THR A 222 -4.09 -4.98 14.83
CA THR A 222 -5.13 -4.54 13.87
C THR A 222 -4.46 -4.00 12.62
N LEU A 223 -4.54 -4.73 11.51
CA LEU A 223 -4.00 -4.29 10.21
C LEU A 223 -5.01 -3.42 9.45
N HIS A 224 -4.74 -2.11 9.39
CA HIS A 224 -5.51 -1.13 8.62
C HIS A 224 -5.00 -1.04 7.18
N VAL A 225 -5.84 -1.51 6.26
CA VAL A 225 -5.65 -1.40 4.80
C VAL A 225 -6.70 -0.50 4.17
N LYS A 226 -6.48 -0.07 2.93
CA LYS A 226 -7.43 0.79 2.22
C LYS A 226 -8.66 -0.01 1.80
N PRO A 227 -9.89 0.53 1.92
CA PRO A 227 -11.12 -0.22 1.63
C PRO A 227 -11.35 -0.48 0.13
N ARG A 228 -10.59 0.20 -0.73
CA ARG A 228 -10.68 0.15 -2.19
C ARG A 228 -9.32 0.52 -2.79
N PRO A 229 -9.08 0.25 -4.08
CA PRO A 229 -7.82 0.60 -4.72
C PRO A 229 -7.54 2.10 -4.57
N TYR A 230 -6.33 2.42 -4.14
CA TYR A 230 -5.94 3.76 -3.78
C TYR A 230 -4.46 3.91 -4.10
N TYR A 231 -4.04 5.08 -4.60
CA TYR A 231 -2.62 5.40 -4.78
C TYR A 231 -1.79 4.33 -5.52
N VAL A 232 -2.44 3.65 -6.48
CA VAL A 232 -1.89 2.54 -7.29
C VAL A 232 -1.60 1.28 -6.46
N SER A 233 -0.59 1.34 -5.59
CA SER A 233 -0.01 0.18 -4.93
C SER A 233 -0.56 -0.07 -3.53
N ASP A 234 -1.39 0.82 -2.97
CA ASP A 234 -1.87 0.64 -1.60
C ASP A 234 -2.56 -0.71 -1.37
N ALA A 235 -2.27 -1.28 -0.20
CA ALA A 235 -2.86 -2.53 0.25
C ALA A 235 -4.36 -2.39 0.48
N THR A 236 -5.10 -3.38 -0.02
CA THR A 236 -6.53 -3.61 0.27
C THR A 236 -6.72 -4.97 0.94
N PRO A 237 -7.90 -5.30 1.50
CA PRO A 237 -8.13 -6.62 2.09
C PRO A 237 -7.87 -7.79 1.13
N ARG A 238 -8.13 -7.57 -0.17
CA ARG A 238 -7.85 -8.58 -1.21
C ARG A 238 -6.35 -8.81 -1.37
N ASP A 239 -5.56 -7.75 -1.31
CA ASP A 239 -4.11 -7.82 -1.44
C ASP A 239 -3.48 -8.49 -0.21
N THR A 240 -3.96 -8.18 0.99
CA THR A 240 -3.54 -8.87 2.23
C THR A 240 -3.79 -10.37 2.15
N LEU A 241 -4.97 -10.78 1.69
CA LEU A 241 -5.28 -12.20 1.52
C LEU A 241 -4.37 -12.85 0.46
N ALA A 242 -4.00 -12.13 -0.60
CA ALA A 242 -3.06 -12.62 -1.59
C ALA A 242 -1.65 -12.79 -1.02
N ALA A 243 -1.16 -11.84 -0.22
CA ALA A 243 0.13 -11.92 0.45
C ALA A 243 0.20 -13.08 1.47
N LEU A 244 -0.86 -13.26 2.29
CA LEU A 244 -0.96 -14.38 3.22
C LEU A 244 -0.93 -15.74 2.50
N ARG A 245 -1.60 -15.86 1.35
CA ARG A 245 -1.52 -17.07 0.51
C ARG A 245 -0.12 -17.25 -0.05
N ARG A 246 0.50 -16.18 -0.55
CA ARG A 246 1.86 -16.22 -1.10
C ARG A 246 2.86 -16.75 -0.09
N LEU A 247 2.78 -16.34 1.18
CA LEU A 247 3.59 -16.87 2.27
C LEU A 247 3.34 -18.38 2.48
N ARG A 248 2.07 -18.79 2.57
CA ARG A 248 1.70 -20.20 2.76
C ARG A 248 2.17 -21.12 1.64
N ASP A 249 2.23 -20.61 0.41
CA ASP A 249 2.59 -21.40 -0.77
C ASP A 249 4.12 -21.42 -1.02
N ALA A 250 4.92 -20.68 -0.24
CA ALA A 250 6.37 -20.51 -0.48
C ALA A 250 7.27 -21.64 0.05
N GLY A 251 6.76 -22.52 0.92
CA GLY A 251 7.56 -23.50 1.65
C GLY A 251 8.40 -22.89 2.79
N GLY A 252 9.19 -23.72 3.47
CA GLY A 252 10.18 -23.25 4.45
C GLY A 252 9.61 -22.40 5.60
N ALA A 253 10.38 -21.41 6.06
CA ALA A 253 9.98 -20.47 7.10
C ALA A 253 8.77 -19.63 6.67
N ALA A 254 8.72 -19.22 5.40
CA ALA A 254 7.62 -18.46 4.83
C ALA A 254 6.27 -19.18 4.99
N GLU A 255 6.21 -20.49 4.70
CA GLU A 255 4.98 -21.29 4.89
C GLU A 255 4.58 -21.35 6.36
N ARG A 256 5.54 -21.53 7.28
CA ARG A 256 5.28 -21.56 8.72
C ARG A 256 4.70 -20.22 9.20
N ILE A 257 5.31 -19.11 8.80
CA ILE A 257 4.85 -17.75 9.08
C ILE A 257 3.45 -17.52 8.51
N GLY A 258 3.25 -17.80 7.23
CA GLY A 258 1.96 -17.65 6.56
C GLY A 258 0.85 -18.46 7.22
N THR A 259 1.16 -19.67 7.69
CA THR A 259 0.20 -20.54 8.39
C THR A 259 -0.17 -19.98 9.76
N ARG A 260 0.80 -19.47 10.53
CA ARG A 260 0.53 -18.81 11.82
C ARG A 260 -0.31 -17.56 11.66
N LEU A 261 0.01 -16.70 10.69
CA LEU A 261 -0.75 -15.49 10.40
C LEU A 261 -2.18 -15.81 9.94
N TRP A 262 -2.33 -16.82 9.09
CA TRP A 262 -3.66 -17.28 8.68
C TRP A 262 -4.52 -17.71 9.86
N GLN A 263 -3.91 -18.43 10.82
CA GLN A 263 -4.60 -18.81 12.05
C GLN A 263 -4.87 -17.60 12.95
N ALA A 264 -3.94 -16.65 13.04
CA ALA A 264 -4.14 -15.40 13.79
C ALA A 264 -5.34 -14.60 13.27
N VAL A 265 -5.55 -14.54 11.94
CA VAL A 265 -6.75 -13.95 11.34
C VAL A 265 -8.02 -14.72 11.75
N ALA A 266 -7.97 -16.06 11.70
CA ALA A 266 -9.11 -16.89 12.08
C ALA A 266 -9.49 -16.74 13.57
N ASP A 267 -8.49 -16.53 14.43
CA ASP A 267 -8.66 -16.39 15.88
C ASP A 267 -8.91 -14.93 16.31
N GLY A 268 -8.90 -13.97 15.39
CA GLY A 268 -9.11 -12.54 15.67
C GLY A 268 -7.92 -11.85 16.36
N ARG A 269 -6.69 -12.39 16.21
CA ARG A 269 -5.44 -11.74 16.67
C ARG A 269 -4.76 -10.88 15.60
N LEU A 270 -5.19 -11.00 14.32
CA LEU A 270 -4.78 -10.17 13.19
C LEU A 270 -6.00 -9.72 12.38
#